data_AF-A0A969PUG5-F1
#
_entry.id   AF-A0A969PUG5-F1
#
_cell.length_a   1.000
_cell.length_b   1.000
_cell.length_c   1.000
_cell.angle_alpha   90.00
_cell.angle_beta   90.00
_cell.angle_gamma   90.00
#
_symmetry.space_group_name_H-M   'P 1'
#
loop_
_entity.id
_entity.type
_entity.pdbx_description
1 polymer ?
#
loop_
_entity_poly.entity_id
_entity_poly.type
_entity_poly.pdbx_seq_one_letter_code
_entity_poly.pdbx_strand_id
1 'polypeptide(L)'
;MIEVTPSQAGIWLKITAIAPDNYLRNIRVIPAAFETSYQSQIFNPDFIERVKNFKVFRLMEWMNTNDSETSQWSDRPTLDSARYSQDGVPVEILVELANRTNIDPWFCMPHLATDEYIAKFAEYVKDHLNAERKIYVEYSNEVWNSKFEQHRWAVQQAKARGKEQWIDWYGQRTTEIMQIWDRVFAEDKDRIVGTMAGHSANAWLLSRALSYAWSDNPLSHEEYGIDAIAIAPYFGLLSGFARPSSPNCYLDDSSRWRTRSPF
;
A
#
# COMPACT_ATOMS: atom_id res chain seq x y z
N MET A 1 37.51 -1.67 5.38
CA MET A 1 36.71 -0.71 4.59
C MET A 1 36.76 -1.15 3.14
N ILE A 2 35.62 -1.20 2.44
CA ILE A 2 35.57 -1.54 1.02
C ILE A 2 35.40 -0.23 0.25
N GLU A 3 36.38 0.14 -0.57
CA GLU A 3 36.30 1.31 -1.44
C GLU A 3 35.52 0.92 -2.70
N VAL A 4 34.34 1.51 -2.88
CA VAL A 4 33.48 1.25 -4.05
C VAL A 4 32.96 2.56 -4.62
N THR A 5 33.01 2.69 -5.94
CA THR A 5 32.29 3.75 -6.66
C THR A 5 30.99 3.15 -7.20
N PRO A 6 29.81 3.62 -6.77
CA PRO A 6 28.54 3.11 -7.26
C PRO A 6 28.42 3.29 -8.78
N SER A 7 27.88 2.27 -9.46
CA SER A 7 27.41 2.42 -10.84
C SER A 7 25.99 3.01 -10.88
N GLN A 8 25.45 3.27 -12.06
CA GLN A 8 24.02 3.62 -12.19
C GLN A 8 23.09 2.50 -11.70
N ALA A 9 23.58 1.24 -11.66
CA ALA A 9 22.84 0.11 -11.09
C ALA A 9 23.06 -0.05 -9.57
N GLY A 10 23.76 0.87 -8.92
CA GLY A 10 24.11 0.79 -7.50
C GLY A 10 25.35 -0.04 -7.22
N ILE A 11 25.44 -0.55 -5.99
CA ILE A 11 26.50 -1.45 -5.50
C ILE A 11 25.90 -2.85 -5.37
N TRP A 12 26.55 -3.83 -5.99
CA TRP A 12 26.10 -5.22 -5.96
C TRP A 12 27.04 -6.08 -5.12
N LEU A 13 26.48 -6.79 -4.15
CA LEU A 13 27.18 -7.85 -3.43
C LEU A 13 26.64 -9.19 -3.95
N LYS A 14 27.52 -10.03 -4.52
CA LYS A 14 27.16 -11.37 -4.99
C LYS A 14 27.88 -12.42 -4.15
N ILE A 15 27.11 -13.27 -3.49
CA ILE A 15 27.63 -14.48 -2.85
C ILE A 15 27.78 -15.54 -3.94
N THR A 16 29.01 -15.99 -4.19
CA THR A 16 29.31 -16.94 -5.30
C THR A 16 29.29 -18.40 -4.88
N ALA A 17 29.45 -18.68 -3.59
CA ALA A 17 29.35 -20.01 -3.00
C ALA A 17 28.94 -19.92 -1.52
N ILE A 18 28.19 -20.91 -1.04
CA ILE A 18 27.78 -21.06 0.36
C ILE A 18 27.97 -22.53 0.75
N ALA A 19 28.53 -22.79 1.94
CA ALA A 19 28.53 -24.12 2.53
C ALA A 19 27.15 -24.38 3.19
N PRO A 20 26.42 -25.46 2.85
CA PRO A 20 25.06 -25.68 3.36
C PRO A 20 24.96 -25.81 4.88
N ASP A 21 25.99 -26.37 5.50
CA ASP A 21 26.14 -26.62 6.93
C ASP A 21 26.84 -25.47 7.69
N ASN A 22 27.43 -24.53 6.96
CA ASN A 22 28.07 -23.35 7.53
C ASN A 22 27.90 -22.14 6.62
N TYR A 23 26.68 -21.64 6.54
CA TYR A 23 26.34 -20.52 5.69
C TYR A 23 26.77 -19.17 6.28
N LEU A 24 27.06 -18.22 5.38
CA LEU A 24 27.36 -16.84 5.74
C LEU A 24 26.17 -16.20 6.45
N ARG A 25 26.44 -15.49 7.54
CA ARG A 25 25.46 -14.80 8.38
C ARG A 25 26.05 -13.47 8.84
N ASN A 26 25.19 -12.55 9.28
CA ASN A 26 25.58 -11.26 9.84
C ASN A 26 26.43 -10.37 8.90
N ILE A 27 26.16 -10.42 7.59
CA ILE A 27 26.76 -9.49 6.63
C ILE A 27 26.01 -8.17 6.70
N ARG A 28 26.73 -7.08 6.93
CA ARG A 28 26.19 -5.71 6.93
C ARG A 28 27.04 -4.84 6.00
N VAL A 29 26.40 -4.18 5.04
CA VAL A 29 27.04 -3.20 4.17
C VAL A 29 26.53 -1.83 4.57
N ILE A 30 27.38 -1.05 5.24
CA ILE A 30 27.02 0.21 5.87
C ILE A 30 28.02 1.28 5.39
N PRO A 31 27.56 2.49 5.01
CA PRO A 31 28.46 3.61 4.77
C PRO A 31 29.35 3.88 5.99
N ALA A 32 30.64 4.13 5.77
CA ALA A 32 31.61 4.31 6.88
C ALA A 32 31.16 5.37 7.91
N ALA A 33 30.50 6.43 7.46
CA ALA A 33 29.95 7.48 8.33
C ALA A 33 28.91 6.99 9.35
N PHE A 34 28.30 5.82 9.15
CA PHE A 34 27.25 5.25 10.00
C PHE A 34 27.69 3.99 10.76
N GLU A 35 28.98 3.63 10.74
CA GLU A 35 29.50 2.41 11.38
C GLU A 35 29.15 2.30 12.87
N THR A 36 29.09 3.43 13.58
CA THR A 36 28.77 3.46 15.02
C THR A 36 27.28 3.70 15.33
N SER A 37 26.46 4.07 14.33
CA SER A 37 25.06 4.48 14.54
C SER A 37 24.03 3.61 13.81
N TYR A 38 24.43 2.76 12.87
CA TYR A 38 23.51 2.01 12.00
C TYR A 38 22.47 1.15 12.75
N GLN A 39 22.73 0.76 14.00
CA GLN A 39 21.79 -0.03 14.80
C GLN A 39 20.61 0.80 15.29
N SER A 40 20.82 2.07 15.62
CA SER A 40 19.77 3.01 16.04
C SER A 40 19.28 3.90 14.89
N GLN A 41 20.08 4.03 13.84
CA GLN A 41 19.79 4.78 12.63
C GLN A 41 19.51 3.84 11.46
N ILE A 42 18.30 3.30 11.44
CA ILE A 42 17.84 2.29 10.47
C ILE A 42 17.67 2.89 9.07
N PHE A 43 17.27 4.16 8.99
CA PHE A 43 17.09 4.87 7.71
C PHE A 43 18.24 5.84 7.44
N ASN A 44 18.56 6.00 6.15
CA ASN A 44 19.49 7.03 5.71
C ASN A 44 18.94 8.44 6.05
N PRO A 45 19.67 9.29 6.79
CA PRO A 45 19.23 10.64 7.12
C PRO A 45 18.88 11.50 5.89
N ASP A 46 19.61 11.34 4.78
CA ASP A 46 19.34 12.08 3.54
C ASP A 46 17.99 11.68 2.94
N PHE A 47 17.59 10.41 3.11
CA PHE A 47 16.28 9.93 2.71
C PHE A 47 15.20 10.57 3.58
N ILE A 48 15.36 10.55 4.90
CA ILE A 48 14.42 11.18 5.85
C ILE A 48 14.25 12.67 5.54
N GLU A 49 15.35 13.40 5.35
CA GLU A 49 15.34 14.82 5.02
C GLU A 49 14.62 15.11 3.70
N ARG A 50 14.79 14.25 2.68
CA ARG A 50 14.13 14.41 1.38
C ARG A 50 12.62 14.18 1.45
N VAL A 51 12.16 13.29 2.32
CA VAL A 51 10.75 12.88 2.36
C VAL A 51 9.91 13.59 3.44
N LYS A 52 10.54 14.33 4.36
CA LYS A 52 9.87 14.98 5.51
C LYS A 52 8.73 15.95 5.17
N ASN A 53 8.70 16.47 3.94
CA ASN A 53 7.69 17.45 3.50
C ASN A 53 6.43 16.80 2.94
N PHE A 54 6.42 15.49 2.75
CA PHE A 54 5.23 14.74 2.35
C PHE A 54 4.44 14.32 3.59
N LYS A 55 3.11 14.23 3.45
CA LYS A 55 2.21 13.91 4.58
C LYS A 55 1.74 12.47 4.60
N VAL A 56 1.51 11.88 3.43
CA VAL A 56 0.95 10.52 3.31
C VAL A 56 1.86 9.69 2.42
N PHE A 57 2.27 8.51 2.86
CA PHE A 57 3.06 7.57 2.03
C PHE A 57 2.22 6.35 1.72
N ARG A 58 1.93 6.11 0.43
CA ARG A 58 1.39 4.84 -0.04
C ARG A 58 2.50 3.81 -0.12
N LEU A 59 2.48 2.86 0.82
CA LEU A 59 3.54 1.89 1.06
C LEU A 59 3.42 0.62 0.20
N MET A 60 2.52 0.61 -0.78
CA MET A 60 2.22 -0.53 -1.66
C MET A 60 3.45 -1.29 -2.19
N GLU A 61 4.44 -0.57 -2.73
CA GLU A 61 5.68 -1.16 -3.24
C GLU A 61 6.57 -1.72 -2.13
N TRP A 62 6.65 -1.03 -0.99
CA TRP A 62 7.41 -1.52 0.16
C TRP A 62 6.75 -2.74 0.79
N MET A 63 5.44 -2.87 0.69
CA MET A 63 4.67 -4.03 1.16
C MET A 63 4.65 -5.18 0.15
N ASN A 64 5.23 -4.99 -1.05
CA ASN A 64 5.15 -5.93 -2.16
C ASN A 64 3.72 -6.44 -2.43
N THR A 65 2.74 -5.51 -2.51
CA THR A 65 1.32 -5.85 -2.54
C THR A 65 0.86 -6.58 -3.80
N ASN A 66 1.42 -6.24 -4.97
CA ASN A 66 1.05 -6.87 -6.24
C ASN A 66 1.48 -8.34 -6.24
N ASP A 67 0.56 -9.22 -6.65
CA ASP A 67 0.81 -10.67 -6.76
C ASP A 67 1.32 -11.30 -5.44
N SER A 68 1.08 -10.64 -4.30
CA SER A 68 1.53 -11.09 -2.98
C SER A 68 0.92 -12.45 -2.63
N GLU A 69 1.78 -13.41 -2.28
CA GLU A 69 1.38 -14.73 -1.79
C GLU A 69 1.06 -14.75 -0.28
N THR A 70 1.28 -13.62 0.42
CA THR A 70 1.06 -13.49 1.86
C THR A 70 -0.42 -13.64 2.20
N SER A 71 -0.77 -14.67 2.99
CA SER A 71 -2.15 -14.94 3.39
C SER A 71 -2.35 -14.91 4.90
N GLN A 72 -1.52 -15.63 5.65
CA GLN A 72 -1.58 -15.73 7.11
C GLN A 72 -0.56 -14.79 7.77
N TRP A 73 -0.78 -14.44 9.05
CA TRP A 73 0.16 -13.61 9.81
C TRP A 73 1.57 -14.20 9.85
N SER A 74 1.68 -15.53 9.85
CA SER A 74 2.95 -16.26 9.80
C SER A 74 3.75 -16.07 8.50
N ASP A 75 3.08 -15.67 7.41
CA ASP A 75 3.70 -15.56 6.08
C ASP A 75 4.40 -14.21 5.89
N ARG A 76 4.17 -13.26 6.81
CA ARG A 76 4.69 -11.89 6.70
C ARG A 76 6.22 -11.87 6.78
N PRO A 77 6.88 -10.87 6.15
CA PRO A 77 8.28 -10.58 6.43
C PRO A 77 8.46 -10.16 7.90
N THR A 78 9.56 -10.57 8.51
CA THR A 78 9.97 -10.19 9.88
C THR A 78 11.32 -9.48 9.84
N LEU A 79 11.74 -8.92 10.97
CA LEU A 79 13.07 -8.28 11.09
C LEU A 79 14.24 -9.25 10.81
N ASP A 80 13.99 -10.56 10.92
CA ASP A 80 14.97 -11.61 10.66
C ASP A 80 14.94 -12.11 9.20
N SER A 81 14.01 -11.61 8.37
CA SER A 81 13.97 -11.95 6.94
C SER A 81 15.29 -11.55 6.26
N ALA A 82 15.87 -12.47 5.49
CA ALA A 82 17.17 -12.28 4.86
C ALA A 82 17.21 -11.09 3.87
N ARG A 83 16.07 -10.75 3.27
CA ARG A 83 15.86 -9.57 2.41
C ARG A 83 14.40 -9.13 2.47
N TYR A 84 14.16 -7.84 2.29
CA TYR A 84 12.80 -7.27 2.20
C TYR A 84 12.33 -7.07 0.76
N SER A 85 13.22 -7.19 -0.23
CA SER A 85 12.90 -6.93 -1.64
C SER A 85 12.06 -8.02 -2.31
N GLN A 86 11.78 -9.13 -1.63
CA GLN A 86 11.01 -10.24 -2.19
C GLN A 86 9.62 -10.32 -1.57
N ASP A 87 9.53 -10.27 -0.24
CA ASP A 87 8.27 -10.50 0.48
C ASP A 87 7.72 -9.21 1.11
N GLY A 88 8.39 -8.08 0.86
CA GLY A 88 8.08 -6.78 1.42
C GLY A 88 8.86 -6.45 2.69
N VAL A 89 8.70 -5.21 3.13
CA VAL A 89 9.28 -4.64 4.35
C VAL A 89 8.37 -4.97 5.53
N PRO A 90 8.91 -5.48 6.66
CA PRO A 90 8.12 -5.80 7.85
C PRO A 90 7.35 -4.60 8.39
N VAL A 91 6.16 -4.84 8.94
CA VAL A 91 5.30 -3.79 9.52
C VAL A 91 6.02 -2.97 10.59
N GLU A 92 6.93 -3.61 11.34
CA GLU A 92 7.81 -2.97 12.32
C GLU A 92 8.62 -1.82 11.71
N ILE A 93 9.19 -2.04 10.52
CA ILE A 93 10.00 -1.04 9.82
C ILE A 93 9.10 0.02 9.16
N LEU A 94 7.93 -0.37 8.64
CA LEU A 94 6.98 0.57 8.05
C LEU A 94 6.45 1.58 9.09
N VAL A 95 6.11 1.10 10.29
CA VAL A 95 5.67 1.95 11.40
C VAL A 95 6.81 2.81 11.92
N GLU A 96 8.02 2.28 12.05
CA GLU A 96 9.19 3.07 12.45
C GLU A 96 9.51 4.18 11.46
N LEU A 97 9.36 3.93 10.15
CA LEU A 97 9.47 4.96 9.11
C LEU A 97 8.43 6.06 9.35
N ALA A 98 7.18 5.66 9.56
CA ALA A 98 6.08 6.60 9.77
C ALA A 98 6.32 7.49 10.99
N ASN A 99 6.74 6.89 12.11
CA ASN A 99 7.06 7.60 13.35
C ASN A 99 8.23 8.59 13.17
N ARG A 100 9.31 8.19 12.50
CA ARG A 100 10.49 9.06 12.30
C ARG A 100 10.26 10.21 11.33
N THR A 101 9.35 10.02 10.37
CA THR A 101 9.06 11.03 9.33
C THR A 101 7.80 11.82 9.64
N ASN A 102 7.04 11.45 10.68
CA ASN A 102 5.76 12.05 11.04
C ASN A 102 4.72 12.00 9.90
N ILE A 103 4.75 10.93 9.09
CA ILE A 103 3.82 10.73 7.98
C ILE A 103 2.66 9.85 8.40
N ASP A 104 1.54 10.02 7.72
CA ASP A 104 0.37 9.15 7.79
C ASP A 104 0.61 7.97 6.83
N PRO A 105 0.77 6.74 7.34
CA PRO A 105 1.03 5.60 6.47
C PRO A 105 -0.25 5.17 5.74
N TRP A 106 -0.09 4.78 4.49
CA TRP A 106 -1.12 4.14 3.69
C TRP A 106 -0.69 2.71 3.36
N PHE A 107 -1.37 1.76 4.00
CA PHE A 107 -1.12 0.35 3.87
C PHE A 107 -2.05 -0.30 2.84
N CYS A 108 -1.49 -1.08 1.93
CA CYS A 108 -2.24 -1.85 0.94
C CYS A 108 -2.22 -3.34 1.34
N MET A 109 -3.33 -3.84 1.83
CA MET A 109 -3.46 -5.20 2.37
C MET A 109 -3.33 -6.25 1.24
N PRO A 110 -2.58 -7.35 1.43
CA PRO A 110 -2.50 -8.42 0.45
C PRO A 110 -3.87 -8.98 0.07
N HIS A 111 -4.04 -9.38 -1.19
CA HIS A 111 -5.33 -9.88 -1.68
C HIS A 111 -5.72 -11.24 -1.07
N LEU A 112 -4.73 -12.04 -0.64
CA LEU A 112 -4.94 -13.33 0.04
C LEU A 112 -5.04 -13.21 1.57
N ALA A 113 -4.89 -12.00 2.12
CA ALA A 113 -4.84 -11.79 3.56
C ALA A 113 -6.12 -12.26 4.26
N THR A 114 -5.96 -13.15 5.23
CA THR A 114 -7.04 -13.61 6.10
C THR A 114 -7.45 -12.53 7.09
N ASP A 115 -8.64 -12.66 7.68
CA ASP A 115 -9.12 -11.73 8.71
C ASP A 115 -8.16 -11.69 9.91
N GLU A 116 -7.53 -12.82 10.24
CA GLU A 116 -6.49 -12.88 11.27
C GLU A 116 -5.27 -12.04 10.90
N TYR A 117 -4.76 -12.15 9.66
CA TYR A 117 -3.66 -11.30 9.20
C TYR A 117 -4.01 -9.81 9.33
N ILE A 118 -5.19 -9.42 8.84
CA ILE A 118 -5.65 -8.03 8.88
C ILE A 118 -5.74 -7.53 10.33
N ALA A 119 -6.34 -8.32 11.22
CA ALA A 119 -6.47 -7.96 12.63
C ALA A 119 -5.10 -7.82 13.32
N LYS A 120 -4.19 -8.77 13.12
CA LYS A 120 -2.84 -8.74 13.70
C LYS A 120 -2.00 -7.58 13.16
N PHE A 121 -2.14 -7.25 11.88
CA PHE A 121 -1.49 -6.09 11.28
C PHE A 121 -2.01 -4.79 11.92
N ALA A 122 -3.34 -4.66 12.03
CA ALA A 122 -3.98 -3.51 12.65
C ALA A 122 -3.60 -3.37 14.14
N GLU A 123 -3.55 -4.48 14.90
CA GLU A 123 -3.12 -4.52 16.30
C GLU A 123 -1.70 -3.97 16.44
N TYR A 124 -0.76 -4.46 15.61
CA TYR A 124 0.61 -3.98 15.64
C TYR A 124 0.69 -2.47 15.35
N VAL A 125 -0.02 -1.99 14.32
CA VAL A 125 -0.05 -0.57 13.97
C VAL A 125 -0.66 0.27 15.10
N LYS A 126 -1.75 -0.19 15.72
CA LYS A 126 -2.39 0.49 16.85
C LYS A 126 -1.42 0.69 18.01
N ASP A 127 -0.67 -0.35 18.35
CA ASP A 127 0.21 -0.37 19.51
C ASP A 127 1.50 0.44 19.31
N HIS A 128 1.97 0.59 18.06
CA HIS A 128 3.31 1.12 17.77
C HIS A 128 3.33 2.42 16.95
N LEU A 129 2.26 2.75 16.21
CA LEU A 129 2.19 3.98 15.44
C LEU A 129 1.80 5.16 16.34
N ASN A 130 2.53 6.27 16.22
CA ASN A 130 2.23 7.53 16.91
C ASN A 130 0.72 7.86 16.81
N ALA A 131 0.10 8.05 17.97
CA ALA A 131 -1.34 8.24 18.14
C ALA A 131 -1.91 9.42 17.34
N GLU A 132 -1.09 10.42 17.01
CA GLU A 132 -1.48 11.58 16.22
C GLU A 132 -1.51 11.31 14.71
N ARG A 133 -1.13 10.13 14.23
CA ARG A 133 -1.13 9.79 12.79
C ARG A 133 -2.45 9.17 12.36
N LYS A 134 -2.89 9.58 11.17
CA LYS A 134 -3.96 8.92 10.42
C LYS A 134 -3.41 7.69 9.70
N ILE A 135 -4.26 6.70 9.46
CA ILE A 135 -3.89 5.43 8.86
C ILE A 135 -4.81 5.18 7.67
N TYR A 136 -4.26 5.20 6.47
CA TYR A 136 -5.02 4.85 5.28
C TYR A 136 -4.92 3.34 5.06
N VAL A 137 -6.06 2.70 4.80
CA VAL A 137 -6.12 1.26 4.55
C VAL A 137 -6.80 1.03 3.21
N GLU A 138 -6.13 0.30 2.32
CA GLU A 138 -6.65 -0.08 1.02
C GLU A 138 -6.58 -1.59 0.86
N TYR A 139 -7.61 -2.18 0.26
CA TYR A 139 -7.57 -3.59 -0.10
C TYR A 139 -6.86 -3.79 -1.45
N SER A 140 -5.67 -4.40 -1.39
CA SER A 140 -4.83 -4.72 -2.55
C SER A 140 -4.44 -3.51 -3.40
N ASN A 141 -4.21 -3.73 -4.70
CA ASN A 141 -3.85 -2.72 -5.69
C ASN A 141 -4.43 -3.13 -7.06
N GLU A 142 -5.02 -2.18 -7.79
CA GLU A 142 -5.54 -2.37 -9.15
C GLU A 142 -6.29 -3.71 -9.37
N VAL A 143 -7.25 -4.06 -8.51
CA VAL A 143 -7.98 -5.35 -8.60
C VAL A 143 -8.74 -5.49 -9.94
N TRP A 144 -8.97 -4.40 -10.66
CA TRP A 144 -9.51 -4.40 -12.02
C TRP A 144 -8.54 -4.89 -13.11
N ASN A 145 -7.24 -4.90 -12.84
CA ASN A 145 -6.22 -5.17 -13.84
C ASN A 145 -5.99 -6.68 -13.97
N SER A 146 -6.49 -7.25 -15.07
CA SER A 146 -6.42 -8.69 -15.33
C SER A 146 -5.02 -9.26 -15.56
N LYS A 147 -3.97 -8.43 -15.52
CA LYS A 147 -2.58 -8.93 -15.52
C LYS A 147 -2.16 -9.47 -14.15
N PHE A 148 -2.76 -8.99 -13.07
CA PHE A 148 -2.36 -9.36 -11.72
C PHE A 148 -3.18 -10.54 -11.16
N GLU A 149 -2.56 -11.29 -10.25
CA GLU A 149 -3.17 -12.41 -9.54
C GLU A 149 -4.30 -11.95 -8.61
N GLN A 150 -4.21 -10.75 -8.02
CA GLN A 150 -5.31 -10.20 -7.23
C GLN A 150 -6.63 -10.07 -8.01
N HIS A 151 -6.58 -9.79 -9.33
CA HIS A 151 -7.78 -9.79 -10.16
C HIS A 151 -8.37 -11.19 -10.31
N ARG A 152 -7.51 -12.19 -10.57
CA ARG A 152 -7.93 -13.59 -10.72
C ARG A 152 -8.56 -14.10 -9.45
N TRP A 153 -7.93 -13.79 -8.32
CA TRP A 153 -8.46 -14.09 -7.01
C TRP A 153 -9.85 -13.49 -6.81
N ALA A 154 -10.03 -12.20 -7.13
CA ALA A 154 -11.33 -11.54 -7.00
C ALA A 154 -12.44 -12.23 -7.83
N VAL A 155 -12.13 -12.59 -9.07
CA VAL A 155 -13.04 -13.34 -9.95
C VAL A 155 -13.38 -14.71 -9.34
N GLN A 156 -12.38 -15.43 -8.83
CA GLN A 156 -12.58 -16.74 -8.20
C GLN A 156 -13.46 -16.63 -6.94
N GLN A 157 -13.20 -15.65 -6.08
CA GLN A 157 -13.94 -15.47 -4.84
C GLN A 157 -15.39 -15.02 -5.07
N ALA A 158 -15.62 -14.17 -6.09
CA ALA A 158 -16.95 -13.79 -6.53
C ALA A 158 -17.75 -15.01 -7.03
N LYS A 159 -17.15 -15.82 -7.92
CA LYS A 159 -17.78 -17.05 -8.41
C LYS A 159 -18.09 -18.03 -7.28
N ALA A 160 -17.15 -18.24 -6.36
CA ALA A 160 -17.32 -19.15 -5.23
C ALA A 160 -18.45 -18.72 -4.28
N ARG A 161 -18.78 -17.43 -4.23
CA ARG A 161 -19.83 -16.85 -3.37
C ARG A 161 -21.10 -16.45 -4.14
N GLY A 162 -21.23 -16.87 -5.40
CA GLY A 162 -22.40 -16.56 -6.23
C GLY A 162 -22.62 -15.06 -6.47
N LYS A 163 -21.56 -14.26 -6.46
CA LYS A 163 -21.62 -12.82 -6.76
C LYS A 163 -21.70 -12.60 -8.26
N GLU A 164 -22.47 -11.59 -8.68
CA GLU A 164 -22.68 -11.26 -10.09
C GLU A 164 -21.38 -10.79 -10.76
N GLN A 165 -20.64 -9.90 -10.10
CA GLN A 165 -19.37 -9.36 -10.59
C GLN A 165 -18.25 -9.52 -9.55
N TRP A 166 -17.00 -9.61 -10.02
CA TRP A 166 -15.82 -9.57 -9.13
C TRP A 166 -15.76 -8.28 -8.29
N ILE A 167 -16.33 -7.19 -8.82
CA ILE A 167 -16.41 -5.88 -8.14
C ILE A 167 -17.32 -5.95 -6.91
N ASP A 168 -18.37 -6.77 -6.94
CA ASP A 168 -19.28 -6.96 -5.81
C ASP A 168 -18.57 -7.63 -4.64
N TRP A 169 -17.76 -8.64 -4.95
CA TRP A 169 -16.88 -9.25 -3.96
C TRP A 169 -15.79 -8.30 -3.49
N TYR A 170 -15.17 -7.53 -4.39
CA TYR A 170 -14.13 -6.55 -4.03
C TYR A 170 -14.68 -5.46 -3.09
N GLY A 171 -15.87 -4.92 -3.38
CA GLY A 171 -16.56 -3.96 -2.52
C GLY A 171 -16.86 -4.57 -1.14
N GLN A 172 -17.42 -5.78 -1.12
CA GLN A 172 -17.68 -6.50 0.13
C GLN A 172 -16.40 -6.70 0.94
N ARG A 173 -15.34 -7.22 0.32
CA ARG A 173 -14.09 -7.55 1.01
C ARG A 173 -13.37 -6.31 1.52
N THR A 174 -13.37 -5.23 0.75
CA THR A 174 -12.82 -3.94 1.19
C THR A 174 -13.53 -3.47 2.46
N THR A 175 -14.87 -3.51 2.49
CA THR A 175 -15.68 -3.15 3.66
C THR A 175 -15.41 -4.07 4.86
N GLU A 176 -15.34 -5.38 4.67
CA GLU A 176 -15.01 -6.33 5.75
C GLU A 176 -13.65 -6.01 6.39
N ILE A 177 -12.64 -5.67 5.58
CA ILE A 177 -11.32 -5.26 6.07
C ILE A 177 -11.42 -3.97 6.88
N MET A 178 -12.14 -2.95 6.40
CA MET A 178 -12.31 -1.70 7.16
C MET A 178 -12.98 -1.96 8.51
N GLN A 179 -14.01 -2.81 8.54
CA GLN A 179 -14.68 -3.17 9.79
C GLN A 179 -13.78 -3.95 10.77
N ILE A 180 -12.79 -4.69 10.28
CA ILE A 180 -11.76 -5.30 11.14
C ILE A 180 -10.88 -4.22 11.76
N TRP A 181 -10.41 -3.26 10.96
CA TRP A 181 -9.63 -2.13 11.47
C TRP A 181 -10.40 -1.30 12.49
N ASP A 182 -11.65 -0.94 12.21
CA ASP A 182 -12.54 -0.23 13.14
C ASP A 182 -12.70 -0.98 14.46
N ARG A 183 -12.87 -2.31 14.40
CA ARG A 183 -13.02 -3.13 15.60
C ARG A 183 -11.74 -3.17 16.44
N VAL A 184 -10.57 -3.24 15.80
CA VAL A 184 -9.28 -3.25 16.49
C VAL A 184 -9.00 -1.89 17.15
N PHE A 185 -9.29 -0.80 16.45
CA PHE A 185 -9.06 0.56 16.95
C PHE A 185 -10.14 1.02 17.95
N ALA A 186 -11.36 0.51 17.85
CA ALA A 186 -12.47 0.79 18.75
C ALA A 186 -12.70 2.30 18.91
N GLU A 187 -12.44 2.86 20.09
CA GLU A 187 -12.58 4.30 20.37
C GLU A 187 -11.64 5.18 19.51
N ASP A 188 -10.54 4.62 19.01
CA ASP A 188 -9.58 5.32 18.15
C ASP A 188 -9.87 5.16 16.65
N LYS A 189 -11.02 4.60 16.26
CA LYS A 189 -11.32 4.28 14.86
C LYS A 189 -11.32 5.50 13.93
N ASP A 190 -11.55 6.70 14.46
CA ASP A 190 -11.46 7.95 13.69
C ASP A 190 -10.06 8.21 13.10
N ARG A 191 -9.03 7.47 13.55
CA ARG A 191 -7.69 7.48 12.94
C ARG A 191 -7.64 6.75 11.60
N ILE A 192 -8.56 5.84 11.34
CA ILE A 192 -8.60 5.04 10.11
C ILE A 192 -9.22 5.87 8.99
N VAL A 193 -8.62 5.78 7.81
CA VAL A 193 -9.13 6.36 6.56
C VAL A 193 -9.29 5.22 5.57
N GLY A 194 -10.47 4.61 5.55
CA GLY A 194 -10.74 3.48 4.68
C GLY A 194 -10.83 3.92 3.23
N THR A 195 -10.03 3.29 2.38
CA THR A 195 -9.76 3.78 1.04
C THR A 195 -10.17 2.78 -0.03
N MET A 196 -11.09 3.19 -0.90
CA MET A 196 -11.58 2.39 -2.02
C MET A 196 -10.77 2.72 -3.28
N ALA A 197 -10.06 1.74 -3.85
CA ALA A 197 -9.34 1.94 -5.11
C ALA A 197 -10.29 2.02 -6.31
N GLY A 198 -9.96 2.89 -7.26
CA GLY A 198 -10.74 3.15 -8.48
C GLY A 198 -9.86 3.47 -9.69
N HIS A 199 -10.42 3.23 -10.87
CA HIS A 199 -9.77 3.45 -12.17
C HIS A 199 -10.22 4.78 -12.79
N SER A 200 -9.32 5.74 -13.02
CA SER A 200 -9.73 7.09 -13.45
C SER A 200 -10.47 7.13 -14.80
N ALA A 201 -10.11 6.25 -15.74
CA ALA A 201 -10.76 6.18 -17.05
C ALA A 201 -12.03 5.30 -17.09
N ASN A 202 -12.43 4.68 -15.97
CA ASN A 202 -13.62 3.84 -15.90
C ASN A 202 -14.32 4.01 -14.54
N ALA A 203 -15.08 5.10 -14.42
CA ALA A 203 -15.80 5.45 -13.19
C ALA A 203 -16.82 4.38 -12.77
N TRP A 204 -17.34 3.57 -13.71
CA TRP A 204 -18.30 2.51 -13.40
C TRP A 204 -17.76 1.51 -12.38
N LEU A 205 -16.45 1.21 -12.41
CA LEU A 205 -15.84 0.29 -11.46
C LEU A 205 -16.00 0.78 -10.02
N LEU A 206 -15.67 2.04 -9.78
CA LEU A 206 -15.80 2.65 -8.46
C LEU A 206 -17.27 2.83 -8.07
N SER A 207 -18.13 3.26 -9.00
CA SER A 207 -19.57 3.39 -8.77
C SER A 207 -20.22 2.06 -8.40
N ARG A 208 -19.85 0.94 -9.03
CA ARG A 208 -20.38 -0.39 -8.70
C ARG A 208 -19.85 -0.89 -7.36
N ALA A 209 -18.58 -0.69 -7.04
CA ALA A 209 -18.03 -1.06 -5.74
C ALA A 209 -18.75 -0.31 -4.59
N LEU A 210 -18.99 0.99 -4.79
CA LEU A 210 -19.68 1.86 -3.84
C LEU A 210 -21.21 1.70 -3.85
N SER A 211 -21.81 1.04 -4.85
CA SER A 211 -23.25 0.79 -4.83
C SER A 211 -23.67 -0.27 -3.81
N TYR A 212 -22.70 -1.00 -3.24
CA TYR A 212 -22.92 -2.09 -2.28
C TYR A 212 -23.99 -3.09 -2.73
N ALA A 213 -24.04 -3.38 -4.04
CA ALA A 213 -25.06 -4.25 -4.64
C ALA A 213 -24.98 -5.71 -4.14
N TRP A 214 -23.93 -6.03 -3.40
CA TRP A 214 -23.74 -7.31 -2.72
C TRP A 214 -24.52 -7.46 -1.41
N SER A 215 -25.16 -6.39 -0.91
CA SER A 215 -25.95 -6.36 0.33
C SER A 215 -27.43 -6.09 0.04
N ASP A 216 -28.33 -6.85 0.68
CA ASP A 216 -29.79 -6.62 0.60
C ASP A 216 -30.25 -5.38 1.38
N ASN A 217 -29.45 -4.95 2.37
CA ASN A 217 -29.68 -3.75 3.17
C ASN A 217 -28.34 -3.00 3.32
N PRO A 218 -27.91 -2.26 2.28
CA PRO A 218 -26.62 -1.59 2.29
C PRO A 218 -26.60 -0.47 3.34
N LEU A 219 -25.55 -0.43 4.14
CA LEU A 219 -25.24 0.71 5.01
C LEU A 219 -24.64 1.86 4.20
N SER A 220 -24.52 3.03 4.82
CA SER A 220 -23.80 4.16 4.24
C SER A 220 -22.30 3.88 4.11
N HIS A 221 -21.59 4.65 3.26
CA HIS A 221 -20.14 4.55 3.14
C HIS A 221 -19.42 4.73 4.48
N GLU A 222 -19.89 5.67 5.30
CA GLU A 222 -19.37 5.96 6.64
C GLU A 222 -19.56 4.77 7.60
N GLU A 223 -20.74 4.14 7.60
CA GLU A 223 -21.01 2.95 8.41
C GLU A 223 -20.20 1.72 7.96
N TYR A 224 -19.80 1.69 6.69
CA TYR A 224 -18.89 0.69 6.14
C TYR A 224 -17.41 1.08 6.25
N GLY A 225 -17.09 2.23 6.88
CA GLY A 225 -15.73 2.70 7.11
C GLY A 225 -14.99 3.09 5.83
N ILE A 226 -15.70 3.61 4.81
CA ILE A 226 -15.09 4.11 3.57
C ILE A 226 -15.11 5.63 3.56
N ASP A 227 -13.93 6.23 3.70
CA ASP A 227 -13.73 7.67 3.88
C ASP A 227 -13.11 8.34 2.64
N ALA A 228 -12.40 7.57 1.82
CA ALA A 228 -11.64 8.08 0.70
C ALA A 228 -11.70 7.18 -0.54
N ILE A 229 -11.43 7.77 -1.70
CA ILE A 229 -11.24 7.05 -2.96
C ILE A 229 -9.81 7.26 -3.47
N ALA A 230 -9.17 6.19 -3.91
CA ALA A 230 -7.85 6.23 -4.53
C ALA A 230 -7.98 6.04 -6.04
N ILE A 231 -7.80 7.11 -6.80
CA ILE A 231 -7.86 7.03 -8.26
C ILE A 231 -6.49 6.71 -8.84
N ALA A 232 -6.42 5.70 -9.72
CA ALA A 232 -5.25 5.46 -10.57
C ALA A 232 -5.37 6.35 -11.82
N PRO A 233 -4.57 7.43 -11.96
CA PRO A 233 -4.70 8.34 -13.08
C PRO A 233 -3.98 7.79 -14.31
N TYR A 234 -4.74 7.44 -15.35
CA TYR A 234 -4.19 7.01 -16.62
C TYR A 234 -4.17 8.15 -17.63
N PHE A 235 -2.98 8.73 -17.85
CA PHE A 235 -2.78 9.77 -18.86
C PHE A 235 -2.51 9.14 -20.23
N GLY A 236 -3.15 9.66 -21.28
CA GLY A 236 -2.89 9.27 -22.68
C GLY A 236 -3.68 8.08 -23.22
N LEU A 237 -4.41 7.32 -22.39
CA LEU A 237 -5.33 6.26 -22.85
C LEU A 237 -6.60 6.80 -23.53
N LEU A 238 -6.96 8.06 -23.26
CA LEU A 238 -8.15 8.73 -23.82
C LEU A 238 -7.92 9.45 -25.15
N SER A 239 -6.71 9.44 -25.71
CA SER A 239 -6.38 10.15 -26.96
C SER A 239 -7.00 9.54 -28.23
N GLY A 240 -7.82 8.49 -28.12
CA GLY A 240 -8.39 7.78 -29.29
C GLY A 240 -9.90 7.49 -29.24
N PHE A 241 -10.61 7.77 -28.15
CA PHE A 241 -12.02 7.36 -28.00
C PHE A 241 -12.94 8.44 -27.41
N ALA A 242 -12.74 9.71 -27.77
CA ALA A 242 -13.74 10.74 -27.50
C ALA A 242 -14.90 10.61 -28.52
N ARG A 243 -15.95 9.86 -28.17
CA ARG A 243 -17.31 10.20 -28.60
C ARG A 243 -17.94 11.04 -27.48
N PRO A 244 -18.35 12.29 -27.74
CA PRO A 244 -18.82 13.20 -26.71
C PRO A 244 -20.27 12.89 -26.37
N SER A 245 -20.53 12.22 -25.25
CA SER A 245 -21.89 12.18 -24.68
C SER A 245 -21.95 12.02 -23.16
N SER A 246 -20.90 12.39 -22.42
CA SER A 246 -21.00 12.46 -20.96
C SER A 246 -20.19 13.64 -20.43
N PRO A 247 -20.85 14.75 -20.04
CA PRO A 247 -20.20 15.78 -19.26
C PRO A 247 -20.13 15.26 -17.83
N ASN A 248 -18.94 14.90 -17.34
CA ASN A 248 -18.55 14.92 -15.91
C ASN A 248 -17.22 14.17 -15.72
N CYS A 249 -16.15 14.64 -16.36
CA CYS A 249 -14.77 14.45 -15.92
C CYS A 249 -13.86 15.24 -16.87
N TYR A 250 -13.84 16.56 -16.72
CA TYR A 250 -12.72 17.35 -17.18
C TYR A 250 -12.29 18.24 -16.03
N LEU A 251 -11.03 18.10 -15.62
CA LEU A 251 -10.31 19.13 -14.86
C LEU A 251 -10.14 20.33 -15.79
N ASP A 252 -11.19 21.12 -15.95
CA ASP A 252 -11.11 22.43 -16.60
C ASP A 252 -10.86 23.48 -15.52
N ASP A 253 -9.57 23.68 -15.19
CA ASP A 253 -9.00 25.01 -15.03
C ASP A 253 -7.46 24.91 -15.00
N SER A 254 -6.85 24.70 -16.17
CA SER A 254 -5.40 24.87 -16.34
C SER A 254 -5.04 26.25 -16.89
N SER A 255 -5.89 27.26 -16.70
CA SER A 255 -5.79 28.53 -17.41
C SER A 255 -5.39 29.73 -16.55
N ARG A 256 -4.62 29.56 -15.46
CA ARG A 256 -4.26 30.73 -14.61
C ARG A 256 -2.91 30.75 -13.89
N TRP A 257 -1.90 29.98 -14.31
CA TRP A 257 -0.55 30.12 -13.75
C TRP A 257 0.40 30.81 -14.72
N ARG A 258 0.58 32.13 -14.54
CA ARG A 258 1.68 32.89 -15.17
C ARG A 258 2.95 32.67 -14.36
N THR A 259 3.96 32.06 -14.98
CA THR A 259 5.33 32.04 -14.48
C THR A 259 5.95 33.43 -14.58
N ARG A 260 6.36 34.01 -13.45
CA ARG A 260 7.38 35.08 -13.42
C ARG A 260 8.60 34.54 -12.67
N SER A 261 9.67 34.30 -13.43
CA SER A 261 11.00 34.04 -12.90
C SER A 261 11.66 35.37 -12.52
N PRO A 262 12.36 35.47 -11.38
CA PRO A 262 13.15 36.65 -11.07
C PRO A 262 14.52 36.57 -11.77
N PHE A 263 14.80 37.56 -12.60
CA PHE A 263 15.98 38.41 -12.41
C PHE A 263 15.48 39.75 -11.85
#